data_AF-A0A832Y489-F1
#
_entry.id   AF-A0A832Y489-F1
#
_cell.length_a   1.000
_cell.length_b   1.000
_cell.length_c   1.000
_cell.angle_alpha   90.00
_cell.angle_beta   90.00
_cell.angle_gamma   90.00
#
_symmetry.space_group_name_H-M   'P 1'
#
loop_
_entity.id
_entity.type
_entity.pdbx_description
1 polymer ?
#
loop_
_entity_poly.entity_id
_entity_poly.type
_entity_poly.pdbx_seq_one_letter_code
_entity_poly.pdbx_strand_id
1 'polypeptide(L)' 'EMDLRLGMTASSLDEIFNDANLPIHYGPLCLQIQTALEALLSEIKHG' A
#
# COMPACT_ATOMS: atom_id res chain seq x y z
N GLU A 1 6.79 -2.85 -15.55
CA GLU A 1 6.86 -1.44 -15.07
C GLU A 1 5.79 -1.14 -14.02
N MET A 2 4.53 -1.53 -14.26
CA MET A 2 3.44 -1.34 -13.30
C MET A 2 3.69 -2.06 -11.96
N ASP A 3 4.17 -3.31 -11.97
CA ASP A 3 4.53 -4.03 -10.73
C ASP A 3 5.59 -3.30 -9.90
N LEU A 4 6.59 -2.73 -10.56
CA LEU A 4 7.65 -1.96 -9.90
C LEU A 4 7.05 -0.71 -9.24
N ARG A 5 6.16 0.00 -9.93
CA ARG A 5 5.46 1.17 -9.39
C ARG A 5 4.58 0.81 -8.21
N LEU A 6 3.84 -0.29 -8.29
CA LEU A 6 3.00 -0.76 -7.18
C LEU A 6 3.85 -1.20 -5.98
N GLY A 7 5.00 -1.84 -6.22
CA GLY A 7 5.96 -2.17 -5.17
C GLY A 7 6.53 -0.92 -4.48
N MET A 8 6.87 0.12 -5.24
CA MET A 8 7.31 1.40 -4.67
C MET A 8 6.20 2.07 -3.84
N THR A 9 4.96 2.07 -4.34
CA THR A 9 3.81 2.61 -3.59
C THR A 9 3.56 1.85 -2.28
N ALA A 10 3.65 0.51 -2.30
CA ALA A 10 3.51 -0.32 -1.11
C ALA A 10 4.61 0.00 -0.08
N SER A 11 5.86 0.19 -0.53
CA SER A 11 6.97 0.61 0.35
C SER A 11 6.73 1.97 0.99
N SER A 12 6.28 2.96 0.21
CA SER A 12 5.96 4.29 0.78
C SER A 12 4.78 4.25 1.74
N LEU A 13 3.79 3.39 1.51
CA LEU A 13 2.65 3.22 2.41
C LEU A 13 3.09 2.62 3.75
N ASP A 14 4.01 1.66 3.73
CA ASP A 14 4.58 1.07 4.93
C ASP A 14 5.36 2.11 5.75
N GLU A 15 6.16 2.97 5.10
CA GLU A 15 6.84 4.09 5.76
C GLU A 15 5.85 5.04 6.44
N ILE A 16 4.73 5.37 5.78
CA ILE A 16 3.67 6.22 6.36
C ILE A 16 3.00 5.54 7.54
N PHE A 17 2.67 4.25 7.41
CA PHE A 17 1.97 3.49 8.44
C PHE A 17 2.81 3.33 9.72
N ASN A 18 4.13 3.24 9.57
CA ASN A 18 5.08 3.15 10.69
C ASN A 18 5.51 4.51 11.27
N ASP A 19 5.04 5.64 10.73
CA ASP A 19 5.33 6.96 11.30
C ASP A 19 4.60 7.11 12.66
N ALA A 20 5.36 7.31 13.73
CA ALA A 20 4.83 7.52 15.07
C ALA A 20 3.97 8.79 15.20
N ASN A 21 4.08 9.73 14.25
CA ASN A 21 3.27 10.94 14.19
C ASN A 21 1.97 10.76 13.40
N LEU A 22 1.75 9.60 12.76
CA LEU A 22 0.53 9.33 12.03
C LEU A 22 -0.66 9.35 13.00
N PRO A 23 -1.67 10.20 12.77
CA PRO A 23 -2.87 10.17 13.59
C PRO A 23 -3.56 8.80 13.50
N ILE A 24 -3.87 8.20 14.66
CA ILE A 24 -4.41 6.83 14.79
C ILE A 24 -5.60 6.54 13.86
N HIS A 25 -6.46 7.54 13.60
CA HIS A 25 -7.63 7.37 12.75
C HIS A 25 -7.30 7.14 11.26
N TYR A 26 -6.05 7.37 10.84
CA TYR A 26 -5.58 7.03 9.49
C TYR A 26 -5.04 5.60 9.38
N GLY A 27 -4.77 4.90 10.48
CA GLY A 27 -4.33 3.50 10.45
C GLY A 27 -5.24 2.60 9.60
N PRO A 28 -6.58 2.65 9.78
CA PRO A 28 -7.52 1.91 8.92
C PRO A 28 -7.45 2.29 7.44
N LEU A 29 -7.19 3.57 7.13
CA LEU A 29 -7.06 4.03 5.74
C LEU A 29 -5.79 3.43 5.09
N CYS A 30 -4.68 3.38 5.81
CA CYS A 30 -3.46 2.72 5.33
C CYS A 30 -3.72 1.24 5.01
N LEU A 31 -4.44 0.52 5.89
CA LEU A 31 -4.80 -0.89 5.64
C LEU A 31 -5.71 -1.06 4.42
N GLN A 32 -6.65 -0.13 4.19
CA GLN A 32 -7.50 -0.15 3.00
C GLN A 32 -6.70 0.06 1.71
N ILE A 33 -5.74 0.99 1.72
CA ILE A 33 -4.85 1.23 0.57
C ILE A 33 -3.96 0.02 0.34
N GLN A 34 -3.40 -0.59 1.39
CA GLN A 34 -2.60 -1.80 1.29
C GLN A 34 -3.38 -2.94 0.62
N THR A 35 -4.63 -3.15 1.05
CA THR A 35 -5.53 -4.15 0.46
C THR A 35 -5.78 -3.89 -1.03
N ALA A 36 -5.99 -2.63 -1.42
CA ALA A 36 -6.19 -2.27 -2.83
C ALA A 36 -4.91 -2.49 -3.67
N LEU A 37 -3.73 -2.18 -3.13
CA LEU A 37 -2.45 -2.41 -3.80
C LEU A 37 -2.19 -3.91 -4.02
N GLU A 38 -2.50 -4.75 -3.04
CA GLU A 38 -2.39 -6.21 -3.14
C GLU A 38 -3.32 -6.79 -4.20
N ALA A 39 -4.56 -6.29 -4.27
CA ALA A 39 -5.52 -6.68 -5.31
C ALA A 39 -4.99 -6.36 -6.71
N LEU A 40 -4.48 -5.13 -6.92
CA LEU A 40 -3.92 -4.70 -8.21
C LEU A 40 -2.66 -5.51 -8.59
N LEU A 41 -1.78 -5.79 -7.63
CA LEU A 41 -0.61 -6.66 -7.86
C LEU A 41 -1.02 -8.09 -8.21
N SER A 42 -2.07 -8.60 -7.57
CA SER A 42 -2.62 -9.92 -7.89
C SER A 42 -3.19 -9.95 -9.31
N GLU A 43 -3.94 -8.93 -9.71
CA GLU A 43 -4.49 -8.83 -11.07
C GLU A 43 -3.39 -8.83 -12.13
N ILE A 44 -2.30 -8.09 -11.94
CA ILE A 44 -1.19 -8.05 -12.90
C ILE A 44 -0.43 -9.37 -12.97
N LYS A 45 -0.28 -10.08 -11.84
CA LYS A 45 0.41 -11.37 -11.82
C LYS A 45 -0.37 -12.49 -12.52
N HIS A 46 -1.69 -12.37 -12.60
CA HIS A 46 -2.57 -13.42 -13.14
C HIS A 46 -3.25 -13.04 -14.47
N GLY A 47 -3.10 -11.80 -14.96
CA GLY A 47 -3.58 -11.32 -16.25
C GLY A 47 -2.51 -11.32 -17.33
#